data_AF-A0A845LL13-F1
#
_entry.id   AF-A0A845LL13-F1
#
_cell.length_a   1.000
_cell.length_b   1.000
_cell.length_c   1.000
_cell.angle_alpha   90.00
_cell.angle_beta   90.00
_cell.angle_gamma   90.00
#
_symmetry.space_group_name_H-M   'P 1'
#
loop_
_entity.id
_entity.type
_entity.pdbx_description
1 polymer ?
#
loop_
_entity_poly.entity_id
_entity_poly.type
_entity_poly.pdbx_seq_one_letter_code
_entity_poly.pdbx_strand_id
1 'polypeptide(L)'
;MKKPSYSLAKVLEHKNFRATQLKKELAELTDVYENTRIESENHKQRYQNSLKLGSQENYLKPADIQLTYAYRDFLRSSLNEVLSREEKAAKDLAAAKQRWIEGQLEVRMLERHRENEQKSFSDHQDRLTQSTLDEIAVNLYHRRR
;
A
#
# COMPACT_ATOMS: atom_id res chain seq x y z
N MET A 1 0.51 -7.45 37.49
CA MET A 1 0.42 -7.42 36.02
C MET A 1 1.75 -6.92 35.45
N LYS A 2 2.50 -7.73 34.71
CA LYS A 2 3.75 -7.29 34.06
C LYS A 2 3.35 -6.45 32.83
N LYS A 3 3.64 -5.14 32.84
CA LYS A 3 3.45 -4.28 31.66
C LYS A 3 4.40 -4.76 30.56
N PRO A 4 3.95 -4.94 29.31
CA PRO A 4 4.88 -5.26 28.24
C PRO A 4 5.68 -3.99 27.92
N SER A 5 6.92 -3.91 28.41
CA SER A 5 7.90 -2.96 27.91
C SER A 5 8.39 -3.46 26.55
N TYR A 6 7.65 -3.18 25.48
CA TYR A 6 8.17 -3.39 24.14
C TYR A 6 9.32 -2.42 23.93
N SER A 7 10.54 -2.93 23.81
CA SER A 7 11.67 -2.11 23.37
C SER A 7 11.38 -1.57 21.96
N LEU A 8 11.87 -0.37 21.65
CA LEU A 8 11.68 0.26 20.34
C LEU A 8 12.06 -0.66 19.18
N ALA A 9 13.10 -1.49 19.37
CA ALA A 9 13.52 -2.52 18.42
C ALA A 9 12.41 -3.55 18.11
N LYS A 10 11.68 -4.04 19.12
CA LYS A 10 10.56 -4.99 18.93
C LYS A 10 9.37 -4.33 18.23
N VAL A 11 9.11 -3.06 18.53
CA VAL A 11 8.06 -2.29 17.85
C VAL A 11 8.42 -2.12 16.37
N LEU A 12 9.68 -1.74 16.07
CA LEU A 12 10.19 -1.62 14.71
C LEU A 12 10.10 -2.91 13.91
N GLU A 13 10.49 -4.05 14.51
CA GLU A 13 10.40 -5.36 13.86
C GLU A 13 8.95 -5.67 13.46
N HIS A 14 8.00 -5.50 14.38
CA HIS A 14 6.59 -5.72 14.11
C HIS A 14 6.03 -4.77 13.04
N LYS A 15 6.42 -3.49 13.08
CA LYS A 15 5.98 -2.48 12.10
C LYS A 15 6.57 -2.73 10.72
N ASN A 16 7.83 -3.13 10.63
CA ASN A 16 8.46 -3.56 9.39
C ASN A 16 7.76 -4.80 8.81
N PHE A 17 7.47 -5.80 9.63
CA PHE A 17 6.69 -6.97 9.21
C PHE A 17 5.33 -6.55 8.64
N ARG A 18 4.57 -5.71 9.36
CA ARG A 18 3.29 -5.19 8.88
C ARG A 18 3.42 -4.40 7.58
N ALA A 19 4.48 -3.60 7.42
CA ALA A 19 4.75 -2.86 6.19
C ALA A 19 4.99 -3.81 5.00
N THR A 20 5.65 -4.96 5.22
CA THR A 20 5.78 -5.99 4.17
C THR A 20 4.45 -6.64 3.82
N GLN A 21 3.56 -6.88 4.80
CA GLN A 21 2.21 -7.40 4.55
C GLN A 21 1.37 -6.41 3.74
N LEU A 22 1.39 -5.13 4.11
CA LEU A 22 0.70 -4.07 3.36
C LEU A 22 1.21 -3.96 1.92
N LYS A 23 2.52 -4.16 1.70
CA LYS A 23 3.09 -4.18 0.34
C LYS A 23 2.57 -5.36 -0.49
N LYS A 24 2.39 -6.54 0.13
CA LYS A 24 1.81 -7.71 -0.54
C LYS A 24 0.33 -7.49 -0.87
N GLU A 25 -0.46 -7.01 0.09
CA GLU A 25 -1.88 -6.65 -0.12
C GLU A 25 -2.03 -5.63 -1.26
N LEU A 26 -1.15 -4.63 -1.30
CA LEU A 26 -1.13 -3.64 -2.38
C LEU A 26 -0.85 -4.27 -3.75
N ALA A 27 0.09 -5.22 -3.83
CA ALA A 27 0.39 -5.92 -5.08
C ALA A 27 -0.81 -6.76 -5.55
N GLU A 28 -1.40 -7.54 -4.64
CA GLU A 28 -2.58 -8.37 -4.94
C GLU A 28 -3.76 -7.53 -5.44
N LEU A 29 -4.04 -6.40 -4.80
CA LEU A 29 -5.12 -5.50 -5.23
C LEU A 29 -4.80 -4.77 -6.54
N THR A 30 -3.52 -4.53 -6.83
CA THR A 30 -3.10 -3.99 -8.13
C THR A 30 -3.39 -4.99 -9.24
N ASP A 31 -3.08 -6.27 -9.02
CA ASP A 31 -3.36 -7.33 -9.98
C ASP A 31 -4.87 -7.50 -10.20
N VAL A 32 -5.68 -7.47 -9.13
CA VAL A 32 -7.15 -7.51 -9.23
C VAL A 32 -7.69 -6.34 -10.04
N TYR A 33 -7.19 -5.13 -9.79
CA TYR A 33 -7.60 -3.94 -10.53
C TYR A 33 -7.25 -4.03 -12.02
N GLU A 34 -6.01 -4.38 -12.38
CA GLU A 34 -5.62 -4.49 -13.78
C GLU A 34 -6.38 -5.60 -14.51
N ASN A 35 -6.63 -6.75 -13.87
CA ASN A 35 -7.45 -7.81 -14.46
C ASN A 35 -8.89 -7.32 -14.72
N THR A 36 -9.50 -6.63 -13.75
CA THR A 36 -10.87 -6.10 -13.89
C THR A 36 -10.95 -5.01 -14.96
N ARG A 37 -9.90 -4.19 -15.08
CA ARG A 37 -9.78 -3.15 -16.13
C ARG A 37 -9.64 -3.77 -17.53
N ILE A 38 -8.88 -4.85 -17.67
CA ILE A 38 -8.79 -5.60 -18.94
C ILE A 38 -10.17 -6.20 -19.29
N GLU A 39 -10.87 -6.77 -18.31
CA GLU A 39 -12.23 -7.27 -18.50
C GLU A 39 -13.20 -6.16 -18.95
N SER A 40 -13.16 -4.99 -18.30
CA SER A 40 -14.03 -3.86 -18.66
C SER A 40 -13.78 -3.36 -20.07
N GLU A 41 -12.51 -3.25 -20.48
CA GLU A 41 -12.14 -2.86 -21.83
C GLU A 41 -12.62 -3.90 -22.87
N ASN A 42 -12.50 -5.19 -22.57
CA ASN A 42 -13.04 -6.26 -23.43
C ASN A 42 -14.57 -6.16 -23.58
N HIS A 43 -15.30 -5.95 -22.48
CA HIS A 43 -16.76 -5.78 -22.50
C HIS A 43 -17.17 -4.53 -23.28
N LYS A 44 -16.43 -3.44 -23.10
CA LYS A 44 -16.65 -2.17 -23.81
C LYS A 44 -16.44 -2.34 -25.31
N GLN A 45 -15.39 -3.04 -25.73
CA GLN A 45 -15.14 -3.35 -27.14
C GLN A 45 -16.26 -4.22 -27.73
N ARG A 46 -16.70 -5.27 -27.02
CA ARG A 46 -17.83 -6.12 -27.46
C ARG A 46 -19.11 -5.30 -27.65
N TYR A 47 -19.43 -4.41 -26.72
CA TYR A 47 -20.58 -3.52 -26.81
C TYR A 47 -20.45 -2.52 -27.97
N GLN A 48 -19.29 -1.89 -28.15
CA GLN A 48 -19.05 -0.98 -29.27
C GLN A 48 -19.14 -1.69 -30.63
N ASN A 49 -18.64 -2.92 -30.73
CA ASN A 49 -18.73 -3.72 -31.94
C ASN A 49 -20.18 -4.10 -32.26
N SER A 50 -21.01 -4.44 -31.26
CA SER A 50 -22.44 -4.73 -31.48
C SER A 50 -23.23 -3.49 -31.91
N LEU A 51 -22.84 -2.29 -31.44
CA LEU A 51 -23.42 -1.03 -31.92
C LEU A 51 -23.08 -0.76 -33.39
N LYS A 52 -21.81 -0.96 -33.78
CA LYS A 52 -21.36 -0.79 -35.18
C LYS A 52 -22.08 -1.75 -36.13
N LEU A 53 -22.17 -3.03 -35.77
CA LEU A 53 -22.82 -4.05 -36.60
C LEU A 53 -24.28 -3.71 -36.89
N GLY A 54 -25.00 -3.11 -35.95
CA GLY A 54 -26.42 -2.87 -36.19
C GLY A 54 -26.77 -1.66 -37.04
N SER A 55 -25.80 -0.84 -37.43
CA SER A 55 -26.01 0.14 -38.51
C SER A 55 -26.21 -0.51 -39.89
N GLN A 56 -26.06 -1.84 -39.99
CA GLN A 56 -26.30 -2.65 -41.20
C GLN A 56 -27.65 -3.40 -41.18
N GLU A 57 -28.50 -3.18 -40.18
CA GLU A 57 -29.76 -3.95 -39.94
C GLU A 57 -30.88 -3.70 -40.97
N ASN A 58 -30.66 -2.89 -42.02
CA ASN A 58 -31.68 -2.45 -42.98
C ASN A 58 -32.39 -3.59 -43.76
N TYR A 59 -31.93 -4.84 -43.64
CA TYR A 59 -32.51 -6.01 -44.33
C TYR A 59 -32.89 -7.17 -43.39
N LEU A 60 -32.94 -6.95 -42.07
CA LEU A 60 -33.28 -8.00 -41.11
C LEU A 60 -34.79 -8.18 -40.93
N LYS A 61 -35.20 -9.40 -40.58
CA LYS A 61 -36.59 -9.67 -40.19
C LYS A 61 -36.87 -9.03 -38.82
N PRO A 62 -38.12 -8.65 -38.52
CA PRO A 62 -38.48 -8.04 -37.22
C PRO A 62 -38.03 -8.84 -35.99
N ALA A 63 -38.06 -10.17 -36.06
CA ALA A 63 -37.60 -11.04 -34.97
C ALA A 63 -36.08 -10.95 -34.74
N ASP A 64 -35.29 -10.83 -35.81
CA ASP A 64 -33.83 -10.70 -35.74
C ASP A 64 -33.42 -9.32 -35.18
N ILE A 65 -34.21 -8.29 -35.49
CA ILE A 65 -34.07 -6.95 -34.92
C ILE A 65 -34.30 -7.01 -33.40
N GLN A 66 -35.39 -7.63 -32.94
CA GLN A 66 -35.69 -7.78 -31.51
C GLN A 66 -34.59 -8.54 -30.75
N LEU A 67 -34.09 -9.64 -31.33
CA LEU A 67 -32.99 -10.40 -30.75
C LEU A 67 -31.72 -9.55 -30.60
N THR A 68 -31.43 -8.70 -31.59
CA THR A 68 -30.26 -7.82 -31.58
C THR A 68 -30.36 -6.74 -30.50
N TYR A 69 -31.55 -6.16 -30.29
CA TYR A 69 -31.79 -5.25 -29.17
C TYR A 69 -31.63 -5.94 -27.81
N ALA A 70 -32.22 -7.12 -27.63
CA ALA A 70 -32.08 -7.89 -26.38
C ALA A 70 -30.61 -8.23 -26.08
N TYR A 71 -29.84 -8.62 -27.11
CA TYR A 71 -28.42 -8.89 -26.96
C TYR A 71 -27.61 -7.63 -26.59
N ARG A 72 -27.95 -6.47 -27.17
CA ARG A 72 -27.32 -5.19 -26.81
C ARG A 72 -27.63 -4.78 -25.37
N ASP A 73 -28.87 -4.95 -24.92
CA ASP A 73 -29.26 -4.66 -23.55
C ASP A 73 -28.52 -5.57 -22.55
N PHE A 74 -28.35 -6.85 -22.90
CA PHE A 74 -27.51 -7.77 -22.14
C PHE A 74 -26.05 -7.30 -22.07
N LEU A 75 -25.44 -6.96 -23.21
CA LEU A 75 -24.06 -6.46 -23.24
C LEU A 75 -23.88 -5.16 -22.45
N ARG A 76 -24.83 -4.23 -22.53
CA ARG A 76 -24.84 -2.99 -21.76
C ARG A 76 -24.91 -3.26 -20.26
N SER A 77 -25.82 -4.14 -19.85
CA SER A 77 -26.00 -4.49 -18.43
C SER A 77 -24.74 -5.17 -17.87
N SER A 78 -24.19 -6.11 -18.64
CA SER A 78 -22.93 -6.78 -18.29
C SER A 78 -21.74 -5.80 -18.22
N LEU A 79 -21.64 -4.85 -19.14
CA LEU A 79 -20.62 -3.79 -19.07
C LEU A 79 -20.76 -2.94 -17.81
N ASN A 80 -21.99 -2.54 -17.45
CA ASN A 80 -22.24 -1.74 -16.24
C ASN A 80 -21.86 -2.51 -14.97
N GLU A 81 -22.11 -3.82 -14.91
CA GLU A 81 -21.67 -4.66 -13.79
C GLU A 81 -20.15 -4.70 -13.67
N VAL A 82 -19.43 -4.89 -14.78
CA VAL A 82 -17.96 -4.93 -14.77
C VAL A 82 -17.37 -3.55 -14.42
N LEU A 83 -17.93 -2.46 -14.94
CA LEU A 83 -17.51 -1.10 -14.56
C LEU A 83 -17.72 -0.81 -13.07
N SER A 84 -18.81 -1.31 -12.48
CA SER A 84 -19.04 -1.19 -11.04
C SER A 84 -17.99 -1.96 -10.23
N ARG A 85 -17.59 -3.15 -10.69
CA ARG A 85 -16.50 -3.92 -10.08
C ARG A 85 -15.15 -3.23 -10.23
N GLU A 86 -14.87 -2.63 -11.39
CA GLU A 86 -13.65 -1.85 -11.64
C GLU A 86 -13.58 -0.63 -10.69
N GLU A 87 -14.67 0.10 -10.54
CA GLU A 87 -14.75 1.24 -9.62
C GLU A 87 -14.49 0.80 -8.17
N LYS A 88 -15.06 -0.34 -7.76
CA LYS A 88 -14.81 -0.92 -6.43
C LYS A 88 -13.34 -1.30 -6.27
N ALA A 89 -12.77 -2.02 -7.23
CA ALA A 89 -11.35 -2.42 -7.21
C ALA A 89 -10.42 -1.21 -7.17
N ALA A 90 -10.77 -0.12 -7.88
CA ALA A 90 -10.03 1.15 -7.84
C ALA A 90 -10.06 1.79 -6.45
N LYS A 91 -11.23 1.81 -5.79
CA LYS A 91 -11.38 2.31 -4.41
C LYS A 91 -10.59 1.47 -3.41
N ASP A 92 -10.66 0.14 -3.53
CA ASP A 92 -9.93 -0.78 -2.66
C ASP A 92 -8.40 -0.62 -2.84
N LEU A 93 -7.93 -0.47 -4.08
CA LEU A 93 -6.53 -0.18 -4.40
C LEU A 93 -6.07 1.16 -3.82
N ALA A 94 -6.89 2.22 -3.94
CA ALA A 94 -6.58 3.52 -3.37
C ALA A 94 -6.48 3.47 -1.84
N ALA A 95 -7.40 2.75 -1.19
CA ALA A 95 -7.36 2.54 0.26
C ALA A 95 -6.11 1.76 0.70
N ALA A 96 -5.73 0.71 -0.03
CA ALA A 96 -4.51 -0.06 0.25
C ALA A 96 -3.24 0.77 0.05
N LYS A 97 -3.17 1.59 -1.02
CA LYS A 97 -2.06 2.55 -1.23
C LYS A 97 -1.92 3.49 -0.05
N GLN A 98 -3.03 4.06 0.42
CA GLN A 98 -3.02 4.97 1.56
C GLN A 98 -2.50 4.28 2.83
N ARG A 99 -3.03 3.09 3.17
CA ARG A 99 -2.55 2.31 4.33
C ARG A 99 -1.06 1.97 4.22
N TRP A 100 -0.58 1.62 3.03
CA TRP A 100 0.82 1.33 2.80
C TRP A 100 1.72 2.55 3.04
N ILE A 101 1.32 3.73 2.53
CA ILE A 101 2.03 4.99 2.77
C ILE A 101 2.09 5.32 4.26
N GLU A 102 0.95 5.23 4.96
CA GLU A 102 0.88 5.46 6.40
C GLU A 102 1.78 4.50 7.19
N GLY A 103 1.78 3.21 6.83
CA GLY A 103 2.66 2.22 7.43
C GLY A 103 4.15 2.53 7.20
N GLN A 104 4.52 2.99 6.01
CA GLN A 104 5.89 3.42 5.70
C GLN A 104 6.32 4.66 6.50
N LEU A 105 5.43 5.64 6.63
CA LEU A 105 5.69 6.84 7.43
C LEU A 105 5.91 6.48 8.90
N GLU A 106 5.09 5.59 9.45
CA GLU A 106 5.22 5.13 10.83
C GLU A 106 6.57 4.43 11.07
N VAL A 107 6.98 3.52 10.17
CA VAL A 107 8.31 2.88 10.24
C VAL A 107 9.43 3.92 10.22
N ARG A 108 9.41 4.87 9.28
CA ARG A 108 10.43 5.92 9.19
C ARG A 108 10.51 6.78 10.45
N MET A 109 9.38 7.11 11.05
CA MET A 109 9.37 7.86 12.32
C MET A 109 10.03 7.06 13.44
N LEU A 110 9.71 5.77 13.56
CA LEU A 110 10.30 4.90 14.58
C LEU A 110 11.80 4.67 14.36
N GLU A 111 12.25 4.56 13.11
CA GLU A 111 13.67 4.47 12.76
C GLU A 111 14.42 5.74 13.18
N ARG A 112 13.84 6.91 12.89
CA ARG A 112 14.39 8.19 13.33
C ARG A 112 14.47 8.31 14.86
N HIS A 113 13.45 7.82 15.57
CA HIS A 113 13.50 7.76 17.03
C HIS A 113 14.64 6.86 17.52
N ARG A 114 14.84 5.70 16.89
CA ARG A 114 15.93 4.78 17.23
C ARG A 114 17.30 5.41 16.99
N GLU A 115 17.49 6.10 15.88
CA GLU A 115 18.73 6.82 15.59
C GLU A 115 19.02 7.90 16.62
N ASN A 116 18.00 8.66 17.03
CA ASN A 116 18.14 9.69 18.06
C ASN A 116 18.48 9.09 19.44
N GLU A 117 17.85 7.98 19.83
CA GLU A 117 18.19 7.26 21.07
C GLU A 117 19.63 6.75 21.05
N GLN A 118 20.06 6.17 19.92
CA GLN A 118 21.42 5.66 19.76
C GLN A 118 22.46 6.79 19.82
N LYS A 119 22.17 7.93 19.19
CA LYS A 119 23.03 9.13 19.27
C LYS A 119 23.11 9.66 20.69
N SER A 120 21.98 9.79 21.38
CA SER A 120 21.96 10.25 22.78
C SER A 120 22.71 9.31 23.71
N PHE A 121 22.65 8.00 23.47
CA PHE A 121 23.40 7.01 24.23
C PHE A 121 24.90 7.14 23.99
N SER A 122 25.33 7.29 22.72
CA SER A 122 26.73 7.53 22.36
C SER A 122 27.27 8.80 23.03
N ASP A 123 26.55 9.92 22.92
CA ASP A 123 26.94 11.19 23.52
C ASP A 123 27.08 11.09 25.05
N HIS A 124 26.22 10.28 25.70
CA HIS A 124 26.30 10.06 27.14
C HIS A 124 27.51 9.21 27.52
N GLN A 125 27.81 8.16 26.74
CA GLN A 125 28.96 7.31 26.95
C GLN A 125 30.27 8.10 26.78
N ASP A 126 30.37 8.97 25.78
CA ASP A 126 31.53 9.83 25.54
C ASP A 126 31.75 10.83 26.69
N ARG A 127 30.67 11.37 27.27
CA ARG A 127 30.77 12.23 28.46
C ARG A 127 31.25 11.47 29.69
N LEU A 128 30.77 10.24 29.88
CA LEU A 128 31.21 9.39 31.00
C LEU A 128 32.68 9.00 30.86
N THR A 129 33.13 8.62 29.66
CA THR A 129 34.55 8.32 29.41
C THR A 129 35.43 9.56 29.59
N GLN A 130 35.00 10.72 29.12
CA GLN A 130 35.74 11.97 29.37
C GLN A 130 35.83 12.28 30.87
N SER A 131 34.71 12.21 31.61
CA SER A 131 34.68 12.45 33.05
C SER A 131 35.62 11.51 33.82
N THR A 132 35.63 10.22 33.46
CA THR A 132 36.52 9.24 34.09
C THR A 132 37.99 9.47 33.76
N LEU A 133 38.32 9.87 32.53
CA LEU A 133 39.68 10.25 32.15
C LEU A 133 40.15 11.49 32.91
N ASP A 134 39.29 12.51 33.05
CA ASP A 134 39.58 13.73 33.80
C ASP A 134 39.82 13.42 35.29
N GLU A 135 38.99 12.56 35.90
CA GLU A 135 39.17 12.09 37.28
C GLU A 135 40.49 11.34 37.47
N ILE A 136 40.86 10.47 36.53
CA ILE A 136 42.15 9.75 36.56
C ILE A 136 43.31 10.74 36.46
N ALA A 137 43.23 11.73 35.56
CA ALA A 137 44.27 12.73 35.38
C ALA A 137 44.48 13.56 36.65
N VAL A 138 43.40 14.01 37.29
CA VAL A 138 43.43 14.74 38.57
C VAL A 138 44.07 13.89 39.67
N ASN A 139 43.66 12.63 39.80
CA ASN A 139 44.22 11.72 40.82
C ASN A 139 45.71 11.43 40.59
N LEU A 140 46.15 11.25 39.34
CA LEU A 140 47.56 11.07 39.01
C LEU A 140 48.39 12.32 39.32
N TYR A 141 47.85 13.50 39.06
CA TYR A 141 48.49 14.77 39.41
C TYR A 141 48.70 14.89 40.92
N HIS A 142 47.67 14.59 41.72
CA HIS A 142 47.76 14.65 43.18
C HIS A 142 48.73 13.62 43.79
N ARG A 143 48.90 12.44 43.17
CA ARG A 143 49.85 11.41 43.66
C ARG A 143 51.32 11.71 43.33
N ARG A 144 51.59 12.61 42.37
CA ARG A 144 52.95 13.00 41.97
C ARG A 144 53.48 14.24 42.70
N ARG A 145 52.64 14.90 43.49
CA ARG A 145 53.01 15.96 44.43
C ARG A 145 53.21 15.37 45.82
#